data_AF-A0A7N2MZV8-F1
#
_entry.id   AF-A0A7N2MZV8-F1
#
_cell.length_a   1.000
_cell.length_b   1.000
_cell.length_c   1.000
_cell.angle_alpha   90.00
_cell.angle_beta   90.00
_cell.angle_gamma   90.00
#
_symmetry.space_group_name_H-M   'P 1'
#
loop_
_entity.id
_entity.type
_entity.pdbx_description
1 polymer ?
#
loop_
_entity_poly.entity_id
_entity_poly.type
_entity_poly.pdbx_seq_one_letter_code
_entity_poly.pdbx_strand_id
1 'polypeptide(L)'
;MDYLHAFSKVNYYPKIAEVNVIEAFQSVEPNPYPSPPPECLEDPPHPESMTFKYFLNHLPTDSKKIFWEFDPSSNQVLQFGPYFRRLFGEVAKLLYGHFEMGFFSGDLLNRLRIRRENLMVYHPFKVFKDCEDNLGRTRDLVHYRYMMASVVKKCLKPRDISKYFTLGFSELFLQRQVVKKFYMFQLFHPIIYNDWDKYKLIHALVDMRIQDKTHFYKSFGFQVQKYGYSNWWRKVENETPESMLGHVYNFEGRAFKNAGDLPVYLRHLHSHYHGAILAINIAKKAAFNQEKDNIYDHNSAIEAEMAKFEDGDPRKETLRAEALTRSDTSISLLTFYIE
;
A
#
# COMPACT_ATOMS: atom_id res chain seq x y z
N MET A 1 -14.15 26.99 -11.20
CA MET A 1 -13.32 26.32 -12.21
C MET A 1 -13.54 24.83 -12.05
N ASP A 2 -14.35 24.25 -12.93
CA ASP A 2 -14.91 22.91 -12.81
C ASP A 2 -13.89 21.82 -13.19
N TYR A 3 -13.31 21.16 -12.18
CA TYR A 3 -12.47 19.97 -12.36
C TYR A 3 -13.24 18.73 -12.86
N LEU A 4 -14.58 18.80 -12.90
CA LEU A 4 -15.49 17.70 -13.26
C LEU A 4 -15.61 17.46 -14.78
N HIS A 5 -15.29 18.44 -15.64
CA HIS A 5 -15.46 18.29 -17.09
C HIS A 5 -14.33 17.55 -17.82
N ALA A 6 -13.22 17.23 -17.14
CA ALA A 6 -12.07 16.59 -17.78
C ALA A 6 -12.25 15.08 -18.05
N PHE A 7 -13.15 14.40 -17.33
CA PHE A 7 -13.28 12.94 -17.37
C PHE A 7 -14.39 12.44 -18.31
N SER A 8 -15.29 13.30 -18.80
CA SER A 8 -16.53 12.87 -19.49
C SER A 8 -16.37 12.42 -20.95
N LYS A 9 -15.15 12.39 -21.52
CA LYS A 9 -14.93 12.09 -22.95
C LYS A 9 -13.71 11.20 -23.26
N VAL A 10 -13.44 10.18 -22.45
CA VAL A 10 -12.35 9.23 -22.77
C VAL A 10 -12.88 7.80 -22.82
N ASN A 11 -13.31 7.37 -24.01
CA ASN A 11 -13.54 5.96 -24.38
C ASN A 11 -12.19 5.24 -24.60
N TYR A 12 -11.27 5.33 -23.65
CA TYR A 12 -9.99 4.64 -23.74
C TYR A 12 -9.82 3.81 -22.47
N TYR A 13 -10.26 2.56 -22.54
CA TYR A 13 -9.75 1.51 -21.68
C TYR A 13 -8.47 1.02 -22.35
N PRO A 14 -7.28 1.46 -21.90
CA PRO A 14 -6.08 0.84 -22.40
C PRO A 14 -6.12 -0.63 -22.00
N LYS A 15 -6.18 -1.50 -23.00
CA LYS A 15 -5.79 -2.90 -22.81
C LYS A 15 -4.41 -2.84 -22.16
N ILE A 16 -4.27 -3.33 -20.92
CA ILE A 16 -2.95 -3.67 -20.39
C ILE A 16 -2.42 -4.72 -21.37
N ALA A 17 -1.60 -4.28 -22.32
CA ALA A 17 -0.84 -5.14 -23.19
C ALA A 17 -0.10 -6.14 -22.29
N GLU A 18 0.17 -7.35 -22.79
CA GLU A 18 1.06 -8.27 -22.09
C GLU A 18 2.38 -7.53 -21.87
N VAL A 19 2.58 -7.01 -20.65
CA VAL A 19 3.74 -6.18 -20.34
C VAL A 19 4.90 -7.16 -20.29
N ASN A 20 5.69 -7.21 -21.36
CA ASN A 20 6.96 -7.92 -21.36
C ASN A 20 7.85 -7.21 -20.32
N VAL A 21 7.96 -7.84 -19.14
CA VAL A 21 8.57 -7.32 -17.91
C VAL A 21 10.02 -6.85 -18.11
N ILE A 22 10.68 -7.33 -19.17
CA ILE A 22 12.09 -7.07 -19.47
C ILE A 22 12.27 -5.81 -20.35
N GLU A 23 11.27 -5.40 -21.12
CA GLU A 23 11.37 -4.19 -21.96
C GLU A 23 11.08 -2.90 -21.19
N ALA A 24 10.27 -2.96 -20.12
CA ALA A 24 9.93 -1.79 -19.29
C ALA A 24 11.14 -1.15 -18.55
N PHE A 25 12.26 -1.87 -18.48
CA PHE A 25 13.53 -1.42 -17.91
C PHE A 25 14.62 -1.22 -18.97
N GLN A 26 14.24 -1.05 -20.25
CA GLN A 26 15.20 -0.80 -21.33
C GLN A 26 16.16 0.34 -20.96
N SER A 27 17.44 0.03 -21.17
CA SER A 27 18.58 0.55 -20.43
C SER A 27 19.16 1.86 -20.96
N VAL A 28 18.41 2.58 -21.78
CA VAL A 28 18.94 3.78 -22.44
C VAL A 28 18.68 4.97 -21.53
N GLU A 29 19.77 5.55 -21.02
CA GLU A 29 19.69 6.82 -20.29
C GLU A 29 18.97 7.86 -21.16
N PRO A 30 17.95 8.55 -20.65
CA PRO A 30 17.22 9.52 -21.45
C PRO A 30 18.12 10.67 -21.86
N ASN A 31 17.96 11.12 -23.10
CA ASN A 31 18.70 12.27 -23.61
C ASN A 31 18.28 13.55 -22.87
N PRO A 32 19.24 14.39 -22.45
CA PRO A 32 18.95 15.70 -21.87
C PRO A 32 18.33 16.63 -22.92
N TYR A 33 17.71 17.73 -22.47
CA TYR A 33 17.24 18.79 -23.36
C TYR A 33 18.41 19.40 -24.16
N PRO A 34 18.30 19.56 -25.49
CA PRO A 34 19.38 20.13 -26.30
C PRO A 34 19.64 21.58 -25.89
N SER A 35 20.89 21.88 -25.52
CA SER A 35 21.35 23.18 -25.01
C SER A 35 20.68 23.59 -23.69
N PRO A 36 20.95 22.88 -22.59
CA PRO A 36 20.46 23.31 -21.30
C PRO A 36 21.16 24.64 -20.92
N PRO A 37 20.49 25.60 -20.25
CA PRO A 37 21.13 26.87 -19.89
C PRO A 37 22.36 26.58 -19.06
N PRO A 38 23.34 27.51 -19.02
CA PRO A 38 24.52 27.38 -18.17
C PRO A 38 24.10 26.96 -16.75
N GLU A 39 25.01 26.35 -16.00
CA GLU A 39 24.85 26.13 -14.56
C GLU A 39 24.79 27.47 -13.81
N CYS A 40 23.80 28.32 -14.12
CA CYS A 40 23.40 29.44 -13.31
C CYS A 40 22.67 28.85 -12.12
N LEU A 41 23.46 28.57 -11.09
CA LEU A 41 22.97 28.29 -9.76
C LEU A 41 22.14 29.49 -9.30
N GLU A 42 20.89 29.25 -8.95
CA GLU A 42 20.12 30.22 -8.17
C GLU A 42 20.68 30.28 -6.74
N ASP A 43 21.14 29.12 -6.22
CA ASP A 43 21.84 28.96 -4.96
C ASP A 43 22.97 27.92 -5.08
N PRO A 44 24.10 28.06 -4.36
CA PRO A 44 25.14 27.03 -4.32
C PRO A 44 24.56 25.71 -3.74
N PRO A 45 24.89 24.55 -4.33
CA PRO A 45 24.44 23.27 -3.78
C PRO A 45 24.94 23.13 -2.33
N HIS A 46 24.09 22.61 -1.45
CA HIS A 46 24.49 22.20 -0.12
C HIS A 46 25.70 21.26 -0.22
N PRO A 47 26.76 21.43 0.61
CA PRO A 47 28.01 20.67 0.48
C PRO A 47 27.84 19.15 0.50
N GLU A 48 26.82 18.67 1.22
CA GLU A 48 26.50 17.25 1.38
C GLU A 48 25.43 16.73 0.41
N SER A 49 25.04 17.56 -0.54
CA SER A 49 24.10 17.15 -1.58
C SER A 49 24.82 16.55 -2.78
N MET A 50 24.16 15.61 -3.45
CA MET A 50 24.74 14.85 -4.55
C MET A 50 23.77 14.72 -5.71
N THR A 51 24.32 14.49 -6.91
CA THR A 51 23.52 14.13 -8.09
C THR A 51 22.88 12.76 -7.91
N PHE A 52 21.85 12.46 -8.71
CA PHE A 52 21.22 11.15 -8.67
C PHE A 52 22.21 10.02 -9.00
N LYS A 53 23.08 10.22 -10.01
CA LYS A 53 24.10 9.23 -10.39
C LYS A 53 25.06 8.92 -9.23
N TYR A 54 25.52 9.95 -8.52
CA TYR A 54 26.39 9.76 -7.37
C TYR A 54 25.64 9.07 -6.23
N PHE A 55 24.41 9.51 -5.93
CA PHE A 55 23.54 8.86 -4.94
C PHE A 55 23.34 7.37 -5.20
N LEU A 56 23.04 7.01 -6.45
CA LEU A 56 22.85 5.62 -6.87
C LEU A 56 24.11 4.78 -6.62
N ASN A 57 25.30 5.36 -6.77
CA ASN A 57 26.59 4.71 -6.50
C ASN A 57 26.94 4.56 -5.01
N HIS A 58 26.27 5.31 -4.14
CA HIS A 58 26.55 5.33 -2.71
C HIS A 58 25.32 4.91 -1.89
N LEU A 59 24.46 4.07 -2.46
CA LEU A 59 23.33 3.50 -1.74
C LEU A 59 23.81 2.70 -0.51
N PRO A 60 23.10 2.77 0.63
CA PRO A 60 23.41 1.95 1.80
C PRO A 60 23.42 0.45 1.46
N THR A 61 24.47 -0.27 1.83
CA THR A 61 24.66 -1.70 1.54
C THR A 61 23.85 -2.62 2.46
N ASP A 62 23.60 -2.19 3.70
CA ASP A 62 23.11 -3.07 4.77
C ASP A 62 21.58 -2.99 4.98
N SER A 63 20.89 -2.16 4.19
CA SER A 63 19.52 -1.72 4.49
C SER A 63 18.47 -2.18 3.46
N LYS A 64 18.61 -3.40 2.92
CA LYS A 64 17.68 -3.89 1.87
C LYS A 64 16.21 -3.95 2.32
N LYS A 65 15.92 -4.12 3.62
CA LYS A 65 14.55 -4.19 4.16
C LYS A 65 13.81 -2.84 4.14
N ILE A 66 14.50 -1.70 4.18
CA ILE A 66 13.84 -0.37 4.12
C ILE A 66 13.61 0.12 2.68
N PHE A 67 14.17 -0.59 1.71
CA PHE A 67 14.09 -0.25 0.29
C PHE A 67 12.83 -0.78 -0.39
N TRP A 68 12.29 -1.90 0.12
CA TRP A 68 11.27 -2.67 -0.56
C TRP A 68 10.15 -3.09 0.39
N GLU A 69 8.94 -3.15 -0.14
CA GLU A 69 7.80 -3.79 0.50
C GLU A 69 7.47 -5.05 -0.29
N PHE A 70 7.43 -6.20 0.39
CA PHE A 70 7.23 -7.51 -0.23
C PHE A 70 5.81 -7.98 -0.02
N ASP A 71 5.26 -8.66 -1.02
CA ASP A 71 4.05 -9.46 -0.88
C ASP A 71 4.37 -10.67 0.02
N PRO A 72 3.70 -10.83 1.19
CA PRO A 72 3.96 -11.93 2.11
C PRO A 72 3.75 -13.32 1.50
N SER A 73 2.89 -13.44 0.48
CA SER A 73 2.52 -14.73 -0.11
C SER A 73 3.47 -15.20 -1.21
N SER A 74 3.97 -14.28 -2.03
CA SER A 74 4.84 -14.59 -3.17
C SER A 74 6.31 -14.20 -2.94
N ASN A 75 6.59 -13.46 -1.87
CA ASN A 75 7.88 -12.83 -1.58
C ASN A 75 8.40 -11.94 -2.73
N GLN A 76 7.50 -11.48 -3.60
CA GLN A 76 7.82 -10.53 -4.67
C GLN A 76 7.72 -9.10 -4.16
N VAL A 77 8.54 -8.20 -4.69
CA VAL A 77 8.47 -6.76 -4.43
C VAL A 77 7.16 -6.21 -4.99
N LEU A 78 6.33 -5.68 -4.09
CA LEU A 78 5.05 -5.08 -4.41
C LEU A 78 5.20 -3.59 -4.72
N GLN A 79 6.03 -2.88 -3.95
CA GLN A 79 6.21 -1.43 -4.02
C GLN A 79 7.53 -0.98 -3.38
N PHE A 80 7.88 0.30 -3.54
CA PHE A 80 9.01 0.89 -2.86
C PHE A 80 8.75 0.97 -1.35
N GLY A 81 9.75 0.58 -0.57
CA GLY A 81 9.78 0.74 0.88
C GLY A 81 10.02 2.20 1.31
N PRO A 82 9.99 2.49 2.62
CA PRO A 82 9.98 3.85 3.15
C PRO A 82 11.12 4.76 2.64
N TYR A 83 12.31 4.20 2.41
CA TYR A 83 13.47 4.96 1.97
C TYR A 83 13.28 5.53 0.56
N PHE A 84 13.04 4.66 -0.43
CA PHE A 84 12.84 5.08 -1.82
C PHE A 84 11.49 5.78 -2.03
N ARG A 85 10.48 5.42 -1.23
CA ARG A 85 9.22 6.13 -1.17
C ARG A 85 9.42 7.62 -0.86
N ARG A 86 10.22 7.93 0.17
CA ARG A 86 10.54 9.30 0.54
C ARG A 86 11.26 10.02 -0.59
N LEU A 87 12.34 9.43 -1.10
CA LEU A 87 13.13 10.02 -2.19
C LEU A 87 12.25 10.36 -3.40
N PHE A 88 11.53 9.37 -3.95
CA PHE A 88 10.74 9.57 -5.15
C PHE A 88 9.50 10.42 -4.93
N GLY A 89 8.95 10.44 -3.71
CA GLY A 89 7.91 11.38 -3.32
C GLY A 89 8.40 12.83 -3.32
N GLU A 90 9.62 13.10 -2.85
CA GLU A 90 10.21 14.45 -2.89
C GLU A 90 10.51 14.89 -4.34
N VAL A 91 11.03 14.00 -5.19
CA VAL A 91 11.18 14.30 -6.63
C VAL A 91 9.82 14.58 -7.28
N ALA A 92 8.78 13.80 -6.97
CA ALA A 92 7.44 13.99 -7.51
C ALA A 92 6.83 15.34 -7.12
N LYS A 93 6.98 15.76 -5.85
CA LYS A 93 6.50 17.07 -5.36
C LYS A 93 7.20 18.22 -6.09
N LEU A 94 8.52 18.12 -6.27
CA LEU A 94 9.30 19.12 -6.99
C LEU A 94 8.83 19.25 -8.44
N LEU A 95 8.68 18.12 -9.14
CA LEU A 95 8.19 18.10 -10.53
C LEU A 95 6.76 18.63 -10.64
N TYR A 96 5.89 18.26 -9.71
CA TYR A 96 4.53 18.78 -9.67
C TYR A 96 4.51 20.31 -9.58
N GLY A 97 5.32 20.88 -8.66
CA GLY A 97 5.47 22.33 -8.53
C GLY A 97 5.96 23.00 -9.81
N HIS A 98 6.95 22.41 -10.50
CA HIS A 98 7.41 22.91 -11.80
C HIS A 98 6.29 22.88 -12.84
N PHE A 99 5.59 21.75 -12.97
CA PHE A 99 4.57 21.56 -14.00
C PHE A 99 3.37 22.48 -13.84
N GLU A 100 2.95 22.76 -12.60
CA GLU A 100 1.88 23.72 -12.29
C GLU A 100 2.25 25.15 -12.72
N MET A 101 3.54 25.50 -12.69
CA MET A 101 4.05 26.79 -13.16
C MET A 101 4.37 26.81 -14.65
N GLY A 102 4.13 25.71 -15.37
CA GLY A 102 4.50 25.57 -16.79
C GLY A 102 6.00 25.46 -17.02
N PHE A 103 6.74 25.00 -16.01
CA PHE A 103 8.18 24.80 -16.06
C PHE A 103 8.59 23.32 -16.08
N PHE A 104 9.83 23.04 -16.48
CA PHE A 104 10.44 21.71 -16.43
C PHE A 104 11.97 21.82 -16.20
N SER A 105 12.60 20.72 -15.79
CA SER A 105 14.04 20.65 -15.46
C SER A 105 14.91 20.32 -16.67
N GLY A 106 14.44 19.44 -17.57
CA GLY A 106 15.12 19.09 -18.82
C GLY A 106 16.31 18.13 -18.69
N ASP A 107 16.85 17.94 -17.48
CA ASP A 107 17.87 16.95 -17.14
C ASP A 107 17.88 16.67 -15.62
N LEU A 108 16.93 15.85 -15.14
CA LEU A 108 16.84 15.54 -13.71
C LEU A 108 18.05 14.75 -13.19
N LEU A 109 18.75 14.00 -14.04
CA LEU A 109 19.82 13.11 -13.57
C LEU A 109 21.03 13.91 -13.09
N ASN A 110 21.33 15.01 -13.76
CA ASN A 110 22.49 15.85 -13.44
C ASN A 110 22.10 17.12 -12.66
N ARG A 111 20.86 17.61 -12.80
CA ARG A 111 20.43 18.90 -12.19
C ARG A 111 19.73 18.75 -10.85
N LEU A 112 19.26 17.55 -10.50
CA LEU A 112 18.66 17.31 -9.20
C LEU A 112 19.76 17.14 -8.13
N ARG A 113 19.48 17.64 -6.92
CA ARG A 113 20.35 17.45 -5.76
C ARG A 113 19.59 16.72 -4.65
N ILE A 114 20.23 15.69 -4.10
CA ILE A 114 19.70 14.84 -3.04
C ILE A 114 20.58 15.05 -1.82
N ARG A 115 19.99 15.40 -0.67
CA ARG A 115 20.70 15.42 0.61
C ARG A 115 20.72 14.01 1.21
N ARG A 116 21.91 13.49 1.53
CA ARG A 116 22.07 12.10 2.01
C ARG A 116 21.31 11.82 3.31
N GLU A 117 21.37 12.77 4.24
CA GLU A 117 20.88 12.59 5.62
C GLU A 117 19.37 12.39 5.69
N ASN A 118 18.62 13.12 4.87
CA ASN A 118 17.16 13.21 4.98
C ASN A 118 16.43 12.98 3.64
N LEU A 119 17.15 12.61 2.58
CA LEU A 119 16.62 12.41 1.23
C LEU A 119 15.86 13.61 0.66
N MET A 120 16.09 14.81 1.20
CA MET A 120 15.49 16.01 0.68
C MET A 120 16.01 16.27 -0.74
N VAL A 121 15.08 16.59 -1.62
CA VAL A 121 15.35 16.82 -3.04
C VAL A 121 15.13 18.29 -3.36
N TYR A 122 16.05 18.88 -4.09
CA TYR A 122 15.91 20.26 -4.59
C TYR A 122 16.60 20.42 -5.94
N HIS A 123 16.25 21.50 -6.64
CA HIS A 123 16.74 21.80 -7.98
C HIS A 123 17.35 23.21 -8.00
N PRO A 124 18.68 23.34 -7.80
CA PRO A 124 19.34 24.64 -7.68
C PRO A 124 19.57 25.36 -9.01
N PHE A 125 19.07 24.82 -10.12
CA PHE A 125 19.28 25.35 -11.46
C PHE A 125 18.02 26.06 -11.96
N LYS A 126 18.20 27.02 -12.87
CA LYS A 126 17.08 27.61 -13.60
C LYS A 126 16.26 26.54 -14.31
N VAL A 127 14.95 26.62 -14.14
CA VAL A 127 13.96 25.79 -14.83
C VAL A 127 13.58 26.40 -16.19
N PHE A 128 13.10 25.55 -17.10
CA PHE A 128 12.74 25.92 -18.46
C PHE A 128 11.24 26.13 -18.58
N LYS A 129 10.80 27.15 -19.30
CA LYS A 129 9.38 27.29 -19.68
C LYS A 129 9.04 26.32 -20.79
N ASP A 130 7.99 25.52 -20.61
CA ASP A 130 7.50 24.61 -21.66
C ASP A 130 6.86 25.44 -22.78
N CYS A 131 7.62 25.67 -23.84
CA CYS A 131 7.22 26.44 -25.02
C CYS A 131 6.54 25.59 -26.10
N GLU A 132 6.60 24.25 -25.96
CA GLU A 132 6.00 23.30 -26.89
C GLU A 132 5.03 22.36 -26.15
N ASP A 133 4.19 21.62 -26.87
CA ASP A 133 3.07 20.81 -26.35
C ASP A 133 3.46 19.69 -25.34
N ASN A 134 3.86 20.06 -24.12
CA ASN A 134 4.27 19.17 -23.02
C ASN A 134 5.56 18.38 -23.28
N LEU A 135 6.42 18.82 -24.21
CA LEU A 135 7.66 18.13 -24.53
C LEU A 135 8.64 18.17 -23.34
N GLY A 136 8.71 19.29 -22.64
CA GLY A 136 9.50 19.42 -21.41
C GLY A 136 8.99 18.50 -20.30
N ARG A 137 7.68 18.49 -20.07
CA ARG A 137 7.03 17.61 -19.09
C ARG A 137 7.25 16.13 -19.36
N THR A 138 7.08 15.69 -20.62
CA THR A 138 7.31 14.30 -21.01
C THR A 138 8.75 13.90 -20.72
N ARG A 139 9.73 14.76 -21.02
CA ARG A 139 11.15 14.48 -20.74
C ARG A 139 11.41 14.28 -19.26
N ASP A 140 10.95 15.19 -18.41
CA ASP A 140 11.11 15.07 -16.95
C ASP A 140 10.47 13.79 -16.40
N LEU A 141 9.29 13.41 -16.89
CA LEU A 141 8.62 12.16 -16.51
C LEU A 141 9.43 10.92 -16.92
N VAL A 142 10.04 10.93 -18.12
CA VAL A 142 10.92 9.85 -18.56
C VAL A 142 12.15 9.77 -17.66
N HIS A 143 12.77 10.89 -17.31
CA HIS A 143 13.90 10.92 -16.38
C HIS A 143 13.52 10.40 -14.99
N TYR A 144 12.38 10.84 -14.45
CA TYR A 144 11.87 10.39 -13.15
C TYR A 144 11.68 8.87 -13.10
N ARG A 145 11.08 8.30 -14.15
CA ARG A 145 10.89 6.85 -14.28
C ARG A 145 12.22 6.12 -14.47
N TYR A 146 13.14 6.70 -15.23
CA TYR A 146 14.50 6.15 -15.38
C TYR A 146 15.23 6.12 -14.03
N MET A 147 15.08 7.13 -13.18
CA MET A 147 15.65 7.13 -11.82
C MET A 147 15.10 5.94 -11.00
N MET A 148 13.79 5.73 -11.01
CA MET A 148 13.17 4.58 -10.33
C MET A 148 13.68 3.24 -10.88
N ALA A 149 13.71 3.10 -12.21
CA ALA A 149 14.19 1.90 -12.89
C ALA A 149 15.66 1.62 -12.57
N SER A 150 16.50 2.66 -12.48
CA SER A 150 17.93 2.53 -12.18
C SER A 150 18.17 1.97 -10.77
N VAL A 151 17.38 2.40 -9.79
CA VAL A 151 17.43 1.83 -8.43
C VAL A 151 17.02 0.36 -8.44
N VAL A 152 15.91 0.04 -9.11
CA VAL A 152 15.41 -1.33 -9.24
C VAL A 152 16.47 -2.24 -9.86
N LYS A 153 17.06 -1.83 -11.00
CA LYS A 153 18.11 -2.59 -11.70
C LYS A 153 19.36 -2.79 -10.85
N LYS A 154 19.73 -1.80 -10.04
CA LYS A 154 20.91 -1.87 -9.19
C LYS A 154 20.72 -2.78 -7.98
N CYS A 155 19.51 -2.83 -7.43
CA CYS A 155 19.26 -3.44 -6.13
C CYS A 155 18.52 -4.78 -6.20
N LEU A 156 17.81 -5.09 -7.30
CA LEU A 156 16.94 -6.27 -7.44
C LEU A 156 17.28 -7.10 -8.68
N LYS A 157 16.97 -8.40 -8.62
CA LYS A 157 16.94 -9.25 -9.82
C LYS A 157 15.52 -9.21 -10.42
N PRO A 158 15.35 -9.34 -11.76
CA PRO A 158 14.03 -9.24 -12.41
C PRO A 158 12.95 -10.19 -11.86
N ARG A 159 13.35 -11.36 -11.38
CA ARG A 159 12.44 -12.38 -10.80
C ARG A 159 11.84 -11.99 -9.44
N ASP A 160 12.35 -10.93 -8.82
CA ASP A 160 11.94 -10.49 -7.48
C ASP A 160 10.80 -9.45 -7.54
N ILE A 161 10.24 -9.12 -8.71
CA ILE A 161 9.31 -7.99 -8.90
C ILE A 161 7.91 -8.48 -9.27
N SER A 162 6.89 -7.95 -8.58
CA SER A 162 5.49 -8.28 -8.88
C SER A 162 5.00 -7.62 -10.17
N LYS A 163 4.04 -8.25 -10.85
CA LYS A 163 3.38 -7.66 -12.02
C LYS A 163 2.77 -6.28 -11.75
N TYR A 164 2.29 -6.03 -10.53
CA TYR A 164 1.69 -4.75 -10.13
C TYR A 164 2.73 -3.64 -10.03
N PHE A 165 3.95 -3.98 -9.58
CA PHE A 165 5.06 -3.04 -9.60
C PHE A 165 5.45 -2.67 -11.03
N THR A 166 5.55 -3.66 -11.93
CA THR A 166 5.93 -3.44 -13.35
C THR A 166 4.94 -2.56 -14.11
N LEU A 167 3.67 -2.56 -13.69
CA LEU A 167 2.62 -1.71 -14.26
C LEU A 167 2.98 -0.22 -14.21
N GLY A 168 3.66 0.24 -13.15
CA GLY A 168 4.12 1.63 -13.02
C GLY A 168 5.11 2.06 -14.11
N PHE A 169 5.71 1.09 -14.81
CA PHE A 169 6.65 1.33 -15.92
C PHE A 169 6.03 1.09 -17.30
N SER A 170 4.70 0.99 -17.40
CA SER A 170 4.01 0.84 -18.69
C SER A 170 4.18 2.07 -19.60
N GLU A 171 4.40 1.85 -20.89
CA GLU A 171 4.47 2.89 -21.92
C GLU A 171 3.15 3.65 -22.09
N LEU A 172 2.03 3.04 -21.67
CA LEU A 172 0.72 3.67 -21.65
C LEU A 172 0.76 5.07 -21.02
N PHE A 173 1.54 5.20 -19.95
CA PHE A 173 1.66 6.45 -19.20
C PHE A 173 2.46 7.53 -19.97
N LEU A 174 3.29 7.15 -20.95
CA LEU A 174 4.07 8.09 -21.76
C LEU A 174 3.32 8.59 -23.01
N GLN A 175 2.11 8.08 -23.27
CA GLN A 175 1.29 8.58 -24.37
C GLN A 175 0.98 10.08 -24.17
N ARG A 176 1.13 10.88 -25.24
CA ARG A 176 0.98 12.36 -25.20
C ARG A 176 -0.30 12.83 -24.51
N GLN A 177 -1.43 12.20 -24.80
CA GLN A 177 -2.73 12.49 -24.17
C GLN A 177 -2.77 12.20 -22.66
N VAL A 178 -2.05 11.17 -22.22
CA VAL A 178 -1.94 10.77 -20.82
C VAL A 178 -1.01 11.73 -20.07
N VAL A 179 0.13 12.09 -20.64
CA VAL A 179 1.01 13.11 -20.04
C VAL A 179 0.33 14.48 -19.94
N LYS A 180 -0.42 14.88 -20.97
CA LYS A 180 -1.11 16.19 -20.96
C LYS A 180 -2.15 16.30 -19.84
N LYS A 181 -2.95 15.24 -19.61
CA LYS A 181 -4.12 15.28 -18.71
C LYS A 181 -3.91 14.59 -17.36
N PHE A 182 -3.00 13.62 -17.30
CA PHE A 182 -2.91 12.64 -16.20
C PHE A 182 -1.48 12.46 -15.68
N TYR A 183 -0.59 13.43 -15.92
CA TYR A 183 0.79 13.37 -15.42
C TYR A 183 0.88 13.20 -13.89
N MET A 184 -0.08 13.75 -13.13
CA MET A 184 -0.12 13.60 -11.68
C MET A 184 -0.18 12.13 -11.24
N PHE A 185 -0.91 11.28 -11.97
CA PHE A 185 -1.00 9.85 -11.67
C PHE A 185 0.31 9.10 -11.93
N GLN A 186 1.22 9.69 -12.71
CA GLN A 186 2.56 9.16 -12.94
C GLN A 186 3.53 9.60 -11.85
N LEU A 187 3.45 10.86 -11.43
CA LEU A 187 4.26 11.40 -10.33
C LEU A 187 3.89 10.74 -9.00
N PHE A 188 2.60 10.52 -8.77
CA PHE A 188 2.06 9.92 -7.54
C PHE A 188 1.48 8.54 -7.83
N HIS A 189 2.28 7.68 -8.46
CA HIS A 189 1.87 6.30 -8.74
C HIS A 189 1.83 5.45 -7.46
N PRO A 190 0.89 4.50 -7.30
CA PRO A 190 0.78 3.67 -6.08
C PRO A 190 2.04 2.89 -5.67
N ILE A 191 3.02 2.69 -6.56
CA ILE A 191 4.32 2.06 -6.21
C ILE A 191 5.13 2.86 -5.17
N ILE A 192 4.78 4.14 -4.95
CA ILE A 192 5.36 4.99 -3.89
C ILE A 192 4.33 5.35 -2.80
N TYR A 193 3.22 4.63 -2.66
CA TYR A 193 2.23 4.94 -1.62
C TYR A 193 2.59 4.24 -0.32
N ASN A 194 2.44 4.96 0.80
CA ASN A 194 2.32 4.31 2.10
C ASN A 194 0.86 3.88 2.35
N ASP A 195 0.61 3.22 3.48
CA ASP A 195 -0.74 2.73 3.80
C ASP A 195 -1.75 3.86 3.98
N TRP A 196 -1.31 5.03 4.47
CA TRP A 196 -2.14 6.22 4.58
C TRP A 196 -2.50 6.82 3.21
N ASP A 197 -1.59 6.81 2.25
CA ASP A 197 -1.85 7.26 0.89
C ASP A 197 -2.81 6.30 0.16
N LYS A 198 -2.63 4.98 0.34
CA LYS A 198 -3.58 3.96 -0.13
C LYS A 198 -4.96 4.20 0.47
N TYR A 199 -5.04 4.47 1.77
CA TYR A 199 -6.28 4.80 2.46
C TYR A 199 -6.98 6.03 1.88
N LYS A 200 -6.26 7.14 1.70
CA LYS A 200 -6.78 8.36 1.07
C LYS A 200 -7.31 8.10 -0.33
N LEU A 201 -6.60 7.30 -1.13
CA LEU A 201 -7.03 6.91 -2.46
C LEU A 201 -8.36 6.15 -2.41
N ILE A 202 -8.49 5.16 -1.52
CA ILE A 202 -9.75 4.42 -1.35
C ILE A 202 -10.89 5.37 -0.96
N HIS A 203 -10.66 6.31 -0.05
CA HIS A 203 -11.66 7.31 0.32
C HIS A 203 -12.09 8.18 -0.86
N ALA A 204 -11.13 8.71 -1.62
CA ALA A 204 -11.41 9.50 -2.82
C ALA A 204 -12.21 8.71 -3.87
N LEU A 205 -11.91 7.42 -4.07
CA LEU A 205 -12.68 6.54 -4.94
C LEU A 205 -14.13 6.39 -4.48
N VAL A 206 -14.36 6.22 -3.18
CA VAL A 206 -15.71 6.12 -2.63
C VAL A 206 -16.46 7.44 -2.76
N ASP A 207 -15.81 8.57 -2.47
CA ASP A 207 -16.44 9.89 -2.56
C ASP A 207 -16.83 10.20 -4.01
N MET A 208 -15.98 9.85 -4.99
CA MET A 208 -16.34 9.93 -6.42
C MET A 208 -17.53 9.04 -6.78
N ARG A 209 -17.60 7.82 -6.23
CA ARG A 209 -18.76 6.93 -6.43
C ARG A 209 -20.05 7.54 -5.90
N ILE A 210 -20.00 8.20 -4.75
CA ILE A 210 -21.15 8.88 -4.13
C ILE A 210 -21.60 10.06 -5.01
N GLN A 211 -20.64 10.83 -5.53
CA GLN A 211 -20.91 12.00 -6.37
C GLN A 211 -21.47 11.63 -7.76
N ASP A 212 -20.86 10.66 -8.45
CA ASP A 212 -21.31 10.22 -9.77
C ASP A 212 -21.12 8.71 -9.94
N LYS A 213 -22.14 7.96 -9.52
CA LYS A 213 -22.18 6.51 -9.60
C LYS A 213 -22.03 6.01 -11.04
N THR A 214 -22.69 6.65 -12.01
CA THR A 214 -22.67 6.21 -13.41
C THR A 214 -21.29 6.35 -14.01
N HIS A 215 -20.64 7.50 -13.78
CA HIS A 215 -19.27 7.73 -14.22
C HIS A 215 -18.31 6.77 -13.52
N PHE A 216 -18.43 6.56 -12.21
CA PHE A 216 -17.58 5.65 -11.47
C PHE A 216 -17.56 4.24 -12.09
N TYR A 217 -18.72 3.63 -12.32
CA TYR A 217 -18.79 2.30 -12.92
C TYR A 217 -18.33 2.26 -14.39
N LYS A 218 -18.46 3.37 -15.12
CA LYS A 218 -18.01 3.50 -16.52
C LYS A 218 -16.53 3.83 -16.68
N SER A 219 -15.89 4.37 -15.66
CA SER A 219 -14.50 4.86 -15.73
C SER A 219 -13.53 3.93 -15.01
N PHE A 220 -13.98 3.24 -13.96
CA PHE A 220 -13.13 2.35 -13.21
C PHE A 220 -13.32 0.89 -13.65
N GLY A 221 -12.24 0.27 -14.13
CA GLY A 221 -12.22 -1.08 -14.69
C GLY A 221 -12.44 -2.22 -13.70
N PHE A 222 -13.13 -2.00 -12.57
CA PHE A 222 -13.42 -3.06 -11.58
C PHE A 222 -14.21 -4.22 -12.18
N GLN A 223 -15.03 -3.94 -13.20
CA GLN A 223 -15.81 -4.93 -13.94
C GLN A 223 -14.97 -5.75 -14.94
N VAL A 224 -13.74 -5.34 -15.23
CA VAL A 224 -12.87 -6.02 -16.19
C VAL A 224 -12.33 -7.30 -15.56
N GLN A 225 -12.84 -8.46 -16.02
CA GLN A 225 -12.46 -9.78 -15.49
C GLN A 225 -10.96 -10.04 -15.46
N LYS A 226 -10.21 -9.52 -16.46
CA LYS A 226 -8.73 -9.64 -16.53
C LYS A 226 -8.03 -9.11 -15.27
N TYR A 227 -8.63 -8.17 -14.55
CA TYR A 227 -8.04 -7.58 -13.35
C TYR A 227 -8.37 -8.36 -12.07
N GLY A 228 -9.24 -9.38 -12.13
CA GLY A 228 -9.52 -10.29 -11.02
C GLY A 228 -10.36 -9.70 -9.89
N TYR A 229 -10.87 -8.47 -10.06
CA TYR A 229 -11.73 -7.80 -9.07
C TYR A 229 -13.22 -8.06 -9.30
N SER A 230 -13.60 -8.62 -10.45
CA SER A 230 -15.02 -8.77 -10.81
C SER A 230 -15.82 -9.64 -9.85
N ASN A 231 -15.16 -10.54 -9.11
CA ASN A 231 -15.76 -11.44 -8.11
C ASN A 231 -14.98 -11.41 -6.79
N TRP A 232 -14.40 -10.25 -6.43
CA TRP A 232 -13.53 -10.13 -5.26
C TRP A 232 -14.19 -10.64 -3.96
N TRP A 233 -15.51 -10.48 -3.84
CA TRP A 233 -16.29 -10.87 -2.66
C TRP A 233 -16.27 -12.37 -2.40
N ARG A 234 -16.06 -13.21 -3.43
CA ARG A 234 -15.95 -14.66 -3.25
C ARG A 234 -14.77 -15.07 -2.36
N LYS A 235 -13.79 -14.18 -2.21
CA LYS A 235 -12.64 -14.40 -1.31
C LYS A 235 -12.99 -14.14 0.16
N VAL A 236 -14.09 -13.45 0.44
CA VAL A 236 -14.49 -13.06 1.81
C VAL A 236 -15.90 -13.53 2.18
N GLU A 237 -16.70 -14.03 1.24
CA GLU A 237 -18.10 -14.42 1.50
C GLU A 237 -18.23 -15.63 2.45
N ASN A 238 -17.17 -16.42 2.57
CA ASN A 238 -17.08 -17.57 3.49
C ASN A 238 -16.32 -17.25 4.78
N GLU A 239 -15.86 -16.01 4.96
CA GLU A 239 -15.24 -15.57 6.21
C GLU A 239 -16.28 -15.54 7.32
N THR A 240 -15.90 -15.98 8.53
CA THR A 240 -16.85 -16.05 9.64
C THR A 240 -17.23 -14.64 10.10
N PRO A 241 -18.45 -14.40 10.63
CA PRO A 241 -18.86 -13.09 11.14
C PRO A 241 -17.96 -12.54 12.26
N GLU A 242 -17.24 -13.42 12.96
CA GLU A 242 -16.27 -13.09 14.02
C GLU A 242 -14.94 -12.59 13.45
N SER A 243 -14.60 -12.96 12.22
CA SER A 243 -13.42 -12.42 11.53
C SER A 243 -13.67 -10.96 11.13
N MET A 244 -12.62 -10.14 11.10
CA MET A 244 -12.73 -8.74 10.67
C MET A 244 -13.24 -8.62 9.21
N LEU A 245 -12.80 -9.54 8.34
CA LEU A 245 -13.21 -9.57 6.94
C LEU A 245 -14.70 -9.90 6.78
N GLY A 246 -15.18 -10.91 7.51
CA GLY A 246 -16.57 -11.36 7.50
C GLY A 246 -17.52 -10.41 8.25
N HIS A 247 -17.07 -9.82 9.36
CA HIS A 247 -17.81 -8.81 10.12
C HIS A 247 -18.18 -7.62 9.24
N VAL A 248 -17.18 -7.06 8.54
CA VAL A 248 -17.39 -5.93 7.65
C VAL A 248 -18.20 -6.33 6.43
N TYR A 249 -17.98 -7.54 5.89
CA TYR A 249 -18.72 -8.03 4.71
C TYR A 249 -20.22 -8.17 4.98
N ASN A 250 -20.61 -8.51 6.21
CA ASN A 250 -22.00 -8.69 6.63
C ASN A 250 -22.58 -7.49 7.40
N PHE A 251 -21.82 -6.40 7.54
CA PHE A 251 -22.21 -5.22 8.32
C PHE A 251 -23.52 -4.60 7.78
N GLU A 252 -24.46 -4.31 8.69
CA GLU A 252 -25.81 -3.78 8.39
C GLU A 252 -26.63 -4.61 7.38
N GLY A 253 -26.36 -5.90 7.22
CA GLY A 253 -27.07 -6.75 6.26
C GLY A 253 -26.76 -6.42 4.80
N ARG A 254 -25.69 -5.67 4.52
CA ARG A 254 -25.26 -5.34 3.16
C ARG A 254 -24.27 -6.38 2.65
N ALA A 255 -24.71 -7.28 1.77
CA ALA A 255 -23.76 -8.16 1.08
C ALA A 255 -23.11 -7.40 -0.09
N PHE A 256 -21.81 -7.14 0.01
CA PHE A 256 -21.02 -6.51 -1.05
C PHE A 256 -20.81 -7.48 -2.23
N LYS A 257 -21.79 -7.58 -3.13
CA LYS A 257 -21.83 -8.61 -4.20
C LYS A 257 -21.52 -8.07 -5.60
N ASN A 258 -20.90 -6.91 -5.71
CA ASN A 258 -20.52 -6.35 -7.00
C ASN A 258 -19.07 -5.81 -7.01
N ALA A 259 -18.50 -5.69 -8.21
CA ALA A 259 -17.10 -5.31 -8.35
C ALA A 259 -16.81 -3.87 -7.88
N GLY A 260 -17.75 -2.95 -8.09
CA GLY A 260 -17.60 -1.54 -7.69
C GLY A 260 -17.87 -1.27 -6.21
N ASP A 261 -18.26 -2.29 -5.45
CA ASP A 261 -18.36 -2.25 -4.00
C ASP A 261 -17.01 -2.44 -3.31
N LEU A 262 -15.99 -2.94 -4.03
CA LEU A 262 -14.68 -3.18 -3.44
C LEU A 262 -14.11 -1.95 -2.72
N PRO A 263 -14.12 -0.72 -3.28
CA PRO A 263 -13.61 0.44 -2.55
C PRO A 263 -14.43 0.80 -1.31
N VAL A 264 -15.75 0.55 -1.31
CA VAL A 264 -16.60 0.79 -0.14
C VAL A 264 -16.30 -0.24 0.95
N TYR A 265 -16.17 -1.51 0.57
CA TYR A 265 -15.75 -2.55 1.48
C TYR A 265 -14.37 -2.26 2.09
N LEU A 266 -13.38 -1.87 1.29
CA LEU A 266 -12.04 -1.48 1.77
C LEU A 266 -12.09 -0.26 2.70
N ARG A 267 -12.92 0.74 2.40
CA ARG A 267 -13.16 1.88 3.31
C ARG A 267 -13.74 1.42 4.64
N HIS A 268 -14.76 0.56 4.60
CA HIS A 268 -15.37 0.02 5.82
C HIS A 268 -14.37 -0.84 6.60
N LEU A 269 -13.57 -1.67 5.94
CA LEU A 269 -12.52 -2.45 6.59
C LEU A 269 -11.58 -1.55 7.38
N HIS A 270 -11.15 -0.44 6.79
CA HIS A 270 -10.28 0.50 7.49
C HIS A 270 -11.01 1.23 8.63
N SER A 271 -12.24 1.72 8.40
CA SER A 271 -13.02 2.43 9.42
C SER A 271 -13.42 1.54 10.60
N HIS A 272 -13.66 0.26 10.35
CA HIS A 272 -14.07 -0.73 11.35
C HIS A 272 -12.92 -1.61 11.84
N TYR A 273 -11.68 -1.44 11.34
CA TYR A 273 -10.50 -2.20 11.77
C TYR A 273 -10.32 -2.13 13.29
N HIS A 274 -10.49 -0.93 13.87
CA HIS A 274 -10.46 -0.75 15.32
C HIS A 274 -11.64 -1.41 16.04
N GLY A 275 -12.84 -1.32 15.46
CA GLY A 275 -14.06 -1.92 16.03
C GLY A 275 -14.01 -3.45 16.01
N ALA A 276 -13.45 -4.06 14.96
CA ALA A 276 -13.32 -5.50 14.83
C ALA A 276 -12.26 -6.08 15.78
N ILE A 277 -11.12 -5.40 15.95
CA ILE A 277 -10.13 -5.79 16.98
C ILE A 277 -10.75 -5.70 18.38
N LEU A 278 -11.51 -4.62 18.64
CA LEU A 278 -12.20 -4.47 19.91
C LEU A 278 -13.24 -5.59 20.12
N ALA A 279 -14.03 -5.93 19.10
CA ALA A 279 -15.03 -6.98 19.14
C ALA A 279 -14.41 -8.38 19.34
N ILE A 280 -13.31 -8.69 18.65
CA ILE A 280 -12.56 -9.93 18.84
C ILE A 280 -12.03 -10.02 20.28
N ASN A 281 -11.48 -8.93 20.80
CA ASN A 281 -10.98 -8.90 22.18
C ASN A 281 -12.11 -9.04 23.21
N ILE A 282 -13.28 -8.45 22.95
CA ILE A 282 -14.47 -8.60 23.79
C ILE A 282 -14.99 -10.04 23.73
N ALA A 283 -15.07 -10.66 22.55
CA ALA A 283 -15.52 -12.03 22.39
C ALA A 283 -14.56 -13.03 23.06
N LYS A 284 -13.24 -12.84 22.89
CA LYS A 284 -12.21 -13.61 23.61
C LYS A 284 -12.37 -13.47 25.13
N LYS A 285 -12.61 -12.25 25.63
CA LYS A 285 -12.83 -12.00 27.05
C LYS A 285 -14.13 -12.63 27.57
N ALA A 286 -15.20 -12.64 26.78
CA ALA A 286 -16.46 -13.28 27.15
C ALA A 286 -16.32 -14.81 27.22
N ALA A 287 -15.69 -15.43 26.21
CA ALA A 287 -15.38 -16.87 26.22
C ALA A 287 -14.47 -17.25 27.40
N PHE A 288 -13.48 -16.40 27.71
CA PHE A 288 -12.62 -16.56 28.88
C PHE A 288 -13.43 -16.56 30.20
N ASN A 289 -14.32 -15.59 30.39
CA ASN A 289 -15.12 -15.51 31.60
C ASN A 289 -16.07 -16.70 31.74
N GLN A 290 -16.68 -17.15 30.64
CA GLN A 290 -17.57 -18.31 30.66
C GLN A 290 -16.84 -19.59 31.06
N GLU A 291 -15.64 -19.83 30.55
CA GLU A 291 -14.84 -21.01 30.93
C GLU A 291 -14.41 -20.94 32.39
N LYS A 292 -14.03 -19.75 32.88
CA LYS A 292 -13.72 -19.53 34.30
C LYS A 292 -14.92 -19.86 35.20
N ASP A 293 -16.12 -19.42 34.84
CA ASP A 293 -17.34 -19.66 35.62
C ASP A 293 -17.69 -21.16 35.61
N ASN A 294 -17.58 -21.84 34.47
CA ASN A 294 -17.77 -23.30 34.37
C ASN A 294 -16.83 -24.10 35.30
N ILE A 295 -15.57 -23.67 35.41
CA ILE A 295 -14.59 -24.30 36.29
C ILE A 295 -14.94 -24.05 37.76
N TYR A 296 -15.35 -22.82 38.10
CA TYR A 296 -15.76 -22.50 39.46
C TYR A 296 -16.96 -23.35 39.89
N ASP A 297 -17.99 -23.44 39.04
CA ASP A 297 -19.18 -24.25 39.30
C ASP A 297 -18.83 -25.74 39.43
N HIS A 298 -17.94 -26.25 38.59
CA HIS A 298 -17.48 -27.64 38.65
C HIS A 298 -16.69 -27.94 39.94
N ASN A 299 -15.74 -27.08 40.30
CA ASN A 299 -14.95 -27.25 41.53
C ASN A 299 -15.84 -27.13 42.78
N SER A 300 -16.81 -26.21 42.77
CA SER A 300 -17.79 -26.09 43.85
C SER A 300 -18.65 -27.35 43.99
N ALA A 301 -19.04 -27.97 42.88
CA ALA A 301 -19.75 -29.26 42.90
C ALA A 301 -18.86 -30.40 43.44
N ILE A 302 -17.58 -30.44 43.07
CA ILE A 302 -16.62 -31.41 43.63
C ILE A 302 -16.45 -31.18 45.14
N GLU A 303 -16.32 -29.93 45.60
CA GLU A 303 -16.23 -29.61 47.04
C GLU A 303 -17.46 -30.06 47.82
N ALA A 304 -18.65 -29.82 47.27
CA ALA A 304 -19.90 -30.29 47.86
C ALA A 304 -19.98 -31.83 47.93
N GLU A 305 -19.42 -32.54 46.94
CA GLU A 305 -19.35 -34.00 46.93
C GLU A 305 -18.29 -34.51 47.92
N MET A 306 -17.12 -33.88 47.98
CA MET A 306 -16.05 -34.19 48.92
C MET A 306 -16.49 -34.02 50.38
N ALA A 307 -17.37 -33.07 50.66
CA ALA A 307 -17.93 -32.83 52.00
C ALA A 307 -18.74 -34.02 52.55
N LYS A 308 -19.13 -34.97 51.68
CA LYS A 308 -19.82 -36.21 52.07
C LYS A 308 -18.89 -37.31 52.58
N PHE A 309 -17.58 -37.13 52.44
CA PHE A 309 -16.57 -38.13 52.78
C PHE A 309 -15.63 -37.62 53.89
N GLU A 310 -15.26 -38.52 54.80
CA GLU A 310 -14.27 -38.23 55.84
C GLU A 310 -12.86 -38.10 55.26
N ASP A 311 -11.97 -37.41 55.99
CA ASP A 311 -10.58 -37.28 55.58
C ASP A 311 -9.87 -38.64 55.61
N GLY A 312 -9.17 -38.97 54.52
CA GLY A 312 -8.54 -40.28 54.31
C GLY A 312 -9.37 -41.27 53.48
N ASP A 313 -10.62 -40.94 53.10
CA ASP A 313 -11.39 -41.76 52.17
C ASP A 313 -10.77 -41.73 50.76
N PRO A 314 -10.47 -42.89 50.14
CA PRO A 314 -9.89 -42.97 48.80
C PRO A 314 -10.70 -42.23 47.72
N ARG A 315 -12.02 -42.16 47.88
CA ARG A 315 -12.92 -41.46 46.94
C ARG A 315 -12.75 -39.94 47.04
N LYS A 316 -12.51 -39.42 48.24
CA LYS A 316 -12.23 -38.00 48.48
C LYS A 316 -10.89 -37.58 47.87
N GLU A 317 -9.86 -38.41 48.00
CA GLU A 317 -8.56 -38.16 47.38
C GLU A 317 -8.61 -38.21 45.84
N THR A 318 -9.46 -39.08 45.29
CA THR A 318 -9.71 -39.14 43.83
C THR A 318 -10.38 -37.84 43.33
N LEU A 319 -11.40 -37.37 44.04
CA LEU A 319 -12.08 -36.09 43.74
C LEU A 319 -11.15 -34.87 43.89
N ARG A 320 -10.25 -34.87 44.89
CA ARG A 320 -9.20 -33.85 45.03
C ARG A 320 -8.28 -33.82 43.81
N ALA A 321 -7.81 -35.00 43.38
CA ALA A 321 -6.93 -35.11 42.21
C ALA A 321 -7.62 -34.61 40.93
N GLU A 322 -8.90 -34.92 40.74
CA GLU A 322 -9.71 -34.48 39.59
C GLU A 322 -9.82 -32.95 39.52
N ALA A 323 -10.15 -32.29 40.64
CA ALA A 323 -10.21 -30.82 40.73
C ALA A 323 -8.85 -30.15 40.42
N LEU A 324 -7.75 -30.76 40.88
CA LEU A 324 -6.38 -30.29 40.63
C LEU A 324 -6.00 -30.42 39.14
N THR A 325 -6.24 -31.59 38.52
CA THR A 325 -5.91 -31.79 37.09
C THR A 325 -6.65 -30.85 36.16
N ARG A 326 -7.93 -30.54 36.44
CA ARG A 326 -8.71 -29.64 35.61
C ARG A 326 -8.26 -28.18 35.76
N SER A 327 -7.83 -27.81 36.97
CA SER A 327 -7.21 -26.52 37.26
C SER A 327 -5.87 -26.35 36.52
N ASP A 328 -5.01 -27.38 36.48
CA ASP A 328 -3.72 -27.32 35.78
C ASP A 328 -3.86 -27.27 34.25
N THR A 329 -4.83 -28.02 33.70
CA THR A 329 -5.15 -27.96 32.25
C THR A 329 -5.59 -26.56 31.84
N SER A 330 -6.25 -25.83 32.74
CA SER A 330 -6.67 -24.44 32.53
C SER A 330 -5.51 -23.44 32.53
N ILE A 331 -4.47 -23.64 33.37
CA ILE A 331 -3.26 -22.80 33.40
C ILE A 331 -2.48 -22.91 32.07
N SER A 332 -2.46 -24.11 31.50
CA SER A 332 -1.93 -24.36 30.15
C SER A 332 -2.70 -23.60 29.07
N LEU A 333 -4.04 -23.65 29.08
CA LEU A 333 -4.88 -22.88 28.15
C LEU A 333 -4.74 -21.36 28.36
N LEU A 334 -4.63 -20.90 29.60
CA LEU A 334 -4.40 -19.50 30.00
C LEU A 334 -3.13 -18.91 29.38
N THR A 335 -2.07 -19.71 29.24
CA THR A 335 -0.79 -19.26 28.66
C THR A 335 -0.90 -19.10 27.13
N PHE A 336 -1.74 -19.90 26.47
CA PHE A 336 -1.95 -19.87 25.01
C PHE A 336 -2.85 -18.70 24.54
N TYR A 337 -3.68 -18.12 25.41
CA TYR A 337 -4.61 -17.04 25.05
C TYR A 337 -4.05 -15.62 25.28
N ILE A 338 -2.92 -15.49 25.98
CA ILE A 338 -2.29 -14.20 26.34
C ILE A 338 -1.16 -13.79 25.37
N GLU A 339 -0.65 -14.73 24.57
CA GLU A 339 0.21 -14.46 23.39
C GLU A 339 -0.63 -14.20 22.12
#